data_AF-A0A959DPQ1-F1
#
_entry.id   AF-A0A959DPQ1-F1
#
_cell.length_a   1.000
_cell.length_b   1.000
_cell.length_c   1.000
_cell.angle_alpha   90.00
_cell.angle_beta   90.00
_cell.angle_gamma   90.00
#
_symmetry.space_group_name_H-M   'P 1'
#
loop_
_entity.id
_entity.type
_entity.pdbx_description
1 polymer ?
#
loop_
_entity_poly.entity_id
_entity_poly.type
_entity_poly.pdbx_seq_one_letter_code
_entity_poly.pdbx_strand_id
1 'polypeptide(L)'
;MKETKKYKQIREELFPYHSIMDRAVNAVLEQEISKYPIMIVSISPVDLGIPLIDREESGGPLNIHVSTLEELVTKQVIQMEKVDAFIQVYKDPENHICIFYIGPNQAEFLFLPYKHQE
;
A
#
# COMPACT_ATOMS: atom_id res chain seq x y z
N MET A 1 -20.34 -8.64 -3.12
CA MET A 1 -19.97 -7.20 -3.17
C MET A 1 -19.52 -6.91 -4.59
N LYS A 2 -20.05 -5.88 -5.26
CA LYS A 2 -19.62 -5.55 -6.62
C LYS A 2 -18.24 -4.90 -6.54
N GLU A 3 -17.18 -5.62 -6.91
CA GLU A 3 -15.90 -5.01 -7.23
C GLU A 3 -16.13 -3.95 -8.30
N THR A 4 -15.78 -2.69 -7.98
CA THR A 4 -15.91 -1.61 -8.94
C THR A 4 -14.87 -1.79 -10.04
N LYS A 5 -15.20 -1.41 -11.28
CA LYS A 5 -14.28 -1.49 -12.43
C LYS A 5 -12.88 -0.92 -12.13
N LYS A 6 -12.83 0.12 -11.30
CA LYS A 6 -11.61 0.78 -10.84
C LYS A 6 -10.73 -0.12 -9.95
N TYR A 7 -11.30 -0.82 -8.98
CA TYR A 7 -10.55 -1.74 -8.10
C TYR A 7 -9.86 -2.84 -8.91
N LYS A 8 -10.60 -3.43 -9.86
CA LYS A 8 -10.06 -4.48 -10.73
C LYS A 8 -8.89 -3.96 -11.57
N GLN A 9 -9.02 -2.77 -12.13
CA GLN A 9 -7.95 -2.15 -12.93
C GLN A 9 -6.69 -1.92 -12.11
N ILE A 10 -6.82 -1.32 -10.91
CA ILE A 10 -5.66 -1.09 -10.02
C ILE A 10 -5.01 -2.44 -9.67
N ARG A 11 -5.80 -3.46 -9.35
CA ARG A 11 -5.26 -4.80 -9.08
C ARG A 11 -4.44 -5.37 -10.23
N GLU A 12 -4.89 -5.21 -11.47
CA GLU A 12 -4.14 -5.66 -12.66
C GLU A 12 -2.87 -4.84 -12.86
N GLU A 13 -2.91 -3.52 -12.65
CA GLU A 13 -1.74 -2.64 -12.73
C GLU A 13 -0.68 -2.98 -11.67
N LEU A 14 -1.10 -3.44 -10.49
CA LEU A 14 -0.20 -3.78 -9.38
C LEU A 14 0.33 -5.21 -9.44
N PHE A 15 -0.26 -6.07 -10.27
CA PHE A 15 0.13 -7.47 -10.38
C PHE A 15 1.63 -7.70 -10.66
N PRO A 16 2.30 -6.95 -11.56
CA PRO A 16 3.73 -7.11 -11.82
C PRO A 16 4.61 -6.80 -10.60
N TYR A 17 4.10 -5.98 -9.67
CA TYR A 17 4.82 -5.53 -8.49
C TYR A 17 4.50 -6.36 -7.25
N HIS A 18 3.59 -7.32 -7.34
CA HIS A 18 3.14 -8.12 -6.21
C HIS A 18 4.29 -8.78 -5.45
N SER A 19 5.25 -9.38 -6.18
CA SER A 19 6.39 -10.08 -5.56
C SER A 19 7.28 -9.16 -4.72
N ILE A 20 7.55 -7.93 -5.17
CA ILE A 20 8.36 -6.98 -4.39
C ILE A 20 7.57 -6.40 -3.20
N MET A 21 6.27 -6.15 -3.39
CA MET A 21 5.41 -5.68 -2.30
C MET A 21 5.29 -6.71 -1.18
N ASP A 22 5.04 -7.98 -1.54
CA ASP A 22 4.97 -9.10 -0.59
C ASP A 22 6.27 -9.23 0.23
N ARG A 23 7.43 -9.23 -0.44
CA ARG A 23 8.73 -9.27 0.25
C ARG A 23 8.94 -8.09 1.19
N ALA A 24 8.55 -6.89 0.79
CA ALA A 24 8.70 -5.70 1.62
C ALA A 24 7.78 -5.74 2.85
N VAL A 25 6.54 -6.17 2.69
CA VAL A 25 5.60 -6.38 3.80
C VAL A 25 6.14 -7.42 4.78
N ASN A 26 6.57 -8.58 4.27
CA ASN A 26 7.15 -9.63 5.10
C ASN A 26 8.39 -9.14 5.86
N ALA A 27 9.28 -8.38 5.20
CA ALA A 27 10.45 -7.81 5.86
C ALA A 27 10.09 -6.86 7.01
N VAL A 28 9.03 -6.04 6.88
CA VAL A 28 8.55 -5.16 7.96
C VAL A 28 7.99 -5.96 9.14
N LEU A 29 7.26 -7.04 8.86
CA LEU A 29 6.67 -7.92 9.88
C LEU A 29 7.74 -8.75 10.60
N GLU A 30 8.63 -9.42 9.86
CA GLU A 30 9.67 -10.30 10.40
C GLU A 30 10.71 -9.53 11.25
N GLN A 31 10.96 -8.26 10.90
CA GLN A 31 11.85 -7.38 11.67
C GLN A 31 11.13 -6.65 12.82
N GLU A 32 9.84 -6.94 13.04
CA GLU A 32 9.01 -6.34 14.09
C GLU A 32 8.97 -4.79 14.03
N ILE A 33 9.13 -4.22 12.83
CA ILE A 33 9.16 -2.76 12.62
C ILE A 33 7.76 -2.17 12.83
N SER A 34 6.73 -2.83 12.31
CA SER A 34 5.34 -2.44 12.48
C SER A 34 4.40 -3.62 12.28
N LYS A 35 3.24 -3.56 12.95
CA LYS A 35 2.11 -4.48 12.71
C LYS A 35 1.23 -4.04 11.54
N TYR A 36 1.45 -2.83 11.04
CA TYR A 36 0.62 -2.17 10.03
C TYR A 36 1.47 -1.68 8.85
N PRO A 37 2.12 -2.58 8.10
CA PRO A 37 2.84 -2.23 6.89
C PRO A 37 1.89 -1.69 5.81
N ILE A 38 2.24 -0.57 5.18
CA ILE A 38 1.43 0.09 4.16
C ILE A 38 2.28 0.30 2.91
N MET A 39 1.83 -0.26 1.78
CA MET A 39 2.43 0.00 0.48
C MET A 39 1.92 1.32 -0.08
N ILE A 40 2.81 2.26 -0.36
CA ILE A 40 2.47 3.53 -0.99
C ILE A 40 2.64 3.35 -2.49
N VAL A 41 1.58 3.56 -3.25
CA VAL A 41 1.62 3.49 -4.71
C VAL A 41 1.16 4.81 -5.29
N SER A 42 1.98 5.42 -6.14
CA SER A 42 1.71 6.76 -6.64
C SER A 42 2.18 6.94 -8.08
N ILE A 43 1.47 7.78 -8.83
CA ILE A 43 1.89 8.20 -10.18
C ILE A 43 2.88 9.37 -10.15
N SER A 44 2.99 10.06 -9.02
CA SER A 44 3.88 11.21 -8.80
C SER A 44 4.94 10.86 -7.76
N PRO A 45 6.09 11.56 -7.72
CA PRO A 45 7.06 11.38 -6.64
C PRO A 45 6.43 11.67 -5.27
N VAL A 46 6.81 10.89 -4.26
CA VAL A 46 6.37 11.06 -2.87
C VAL A 46 7.56 10.91 -1.94
N ASP A 47 7.62 11.75 -0.89
CA ASP A 47 8.62 11.65 0.18
C ASP A 47 7.99 10.95 1.41
N LEU A 48 7.61 9.70 1.21
CA LEU A 48 6.95 8.87 2.23
C LEU A 48 7.38 7.42 2.10
N GLY A 49 7.82 6.82 3.20
CA GLY A 49 8.31 5.44 3.21
C GLY A 49 9.66 5.26 2.51
N ILE A 50 10.04 4.00 2.41
CA ILE A 50 11.28 3.55 1.78
C ILE A 50 10.99 3.22 0.30
N PRO A 51 11.70 3.84 -0.67
CA PRO A 51 11.49 3.57 -2.08
C PRO A 51 11.89 2.14 -2.45
N LEU A 52 11.01 1.44 -3.18
CA LEU A 52 11.25 0.10 -3.71
C LEU A 52 11.31 0.08 -5.23
N ILE A 53 10.43 0.85 -5.87
CA ILE A 53 10.37 1.04 -7.33
C ILE A 53 10.23 2.53 -7.60
N ASP A 54 11.15 3.04 -8.41
CA ASP A 54 11.05 4.35 -9.02
C ASP A 54 10.55 4.19 -10.46
N ARG A 55 9.55 4.98 -10.84
CA ARG A 55 8.96 4.94 -12.19
C ARG A 55 9.95 5.39 -13.27
N GLU A 56 10.83 6.35 -12.96
CA GLU A 56 11.83 6.88 -13.89
C GLU A 56 12.93 5.84 -14.16
N GLU A 57 13.28 5.02 -13.16
CA GLU A 57 14.28 3.95 -13.31
C GLU A 57 13.69 2.67 -13.90
N SER A 58 12.46 2.32 -13.52
CA SER A 58 11.82 1.06 -13.95
C SER A 58 11.18 1.13 -15.34
N GLY A 59 10.99 2.34 -15.89
CA GLY A 59 10.23 2.55 -17.13
C GLY A 59 8.72 2.26 -17.00
N GLY A 60 8.24 2.03 -15.77
CA GLY A 60 6.84 1.81 -15.45
C GLY A 60 6.10 3.11 -15.09
N PRO A 61 4.77 3.08 -14.90
CA PRO A 61 3.99 4.28 -14.59
C PRO A 61 3.92 4.62 -13.09
N LEU A 62 4.43 3.76 -12.21
CA LEU A 62 4.17 3.81 -10.76
C LEU A 62 5.46 3.88 -9.94
N ASN A 63 5.42 4.70 -8.90
CA ASN A 63 6.35 4.63 -7.77
C ASN A 63 5.76 3.75 -6.69
N ILE A 64 6.57 2.88 -6.09
CA ILE A 64 6.14 1.97 -5.03
C ILE A 64 7.11 2.06 -3.86
N HIS A 65 6.57 2.42 -2.70
CA HIS A 65 7.32 2.54 -1.46
C HIS A 65 6.68 1.65 -0.40
N VAL A 66 7.45 1.23 0.60
CA VAL A 66 6.92 0.61 1.82
C VAL A 66 7.01 1.59 2.98
N SER A 67 5.93 1.72 3.72
CA SER A 67 5.80 2.59 4.88
C SER A 67 5.02 1.87 5.97
N THR A 68 4.72 2.55 7.07
CA THR A 68 3.94 2.02 8.19
C THR A 68 2.89 3.00 8.65
N LEU A 69 1.86 2.52 9.36
CA LEU A 69 0.85 3.39 9.96
C LEU A 69 1.49 4.48 10.84
N GLU A 70 2.50 4.13 11.62
CA GLU A 70 3.20 5.04 12.52
C GLU A 70 3.86 6.20 11.75
N GLU A 71 4.48 5.91 10.60
CA GLU A 71 5.05 6.93 9.73
C GLU A 71 3.96 7.82 9.14
N LEU A 72 2.86 7.24 8.64
CA LEU A 72 1.74 8.00 8.06
C LEU A 72 1.11 8.95 9.09
N VAL A 73 1.06 8.56 10.36
CA VAL A 73 0.58 9.43 11.45
C VAL A 73 1.59 10.52 11.75
N THR A 74 2.87 10.17 11.85
CA THR A 74 3.96 11.12 12.13
C THR A 74 4.06 12.19 11.04
N LYS A 75 3.87 11.80 9.77
CA LYS A 75 3.85 12.68 8.60
C LYS A 75 2.49 13.36 8.37
N GLN A 76 1.52 13.17 9.27
CA GLN A 76 0.17 13.75 9.22
C GLN A 76 -0.65 13.38 7.97
N VAL A 77 -0.31 12.26 7.31
CA VAL A 77 -1.11 11.65 6.25
C VAL A 77 -2.40 11.05 6.85
N ILE A 78 -2.27 10.39 8.00
CA ILE A 78 -3.39 9.94 8.83
C ILE A 78 -3.44 10.81 10.09
N GLN A 79 -4.59 11.42 10.36
CA GLN A 79 -4.81 12.19 11.58
C GLN A 79 -4.86 11.25 12.78
N MET A 80 -4.25 11.65 13.90
CA MET A 80 -4.16 10.81 15.11
C MET A 80 -5.53 10.32 15.60
N GLU A 81 -6.57 11.14 15.50
CA GLU A 81 -7.96 10.79 15.86
C GLU A 81 -8.58 9.70 14.97
N LYS A 82 -8.02 9.44 13.79
CA LYS A 82 -8.49 8.43 12.83
C LYS A 82 -7.74 7.10 12.94
N VAL A 83 -6.71 7.03 13.77
CA VAL A 83 -5.85 5.85 13.91
C VAL A 83 -6.63 4.65 14.39
N ASP A 84 -7.41 4.80 15.46
CA ASP A 84 -8.20 3.69 16.01
C ASP A 84 -9.22 3.16 14.99
N ALA A 85 -9.88 4.08 14.27
CA ALA A 85 -10.82 3.72 13.21
C ALA A 85 -10.12 2.99 12.05
N PHE A 86 -8.91 3.43 11.69
CA PHE A 86 -8.11 2.78 10.65
C PHE A 86 -7.70 1.36 11.08
N ILE A 87 -7.22 1.18 12.32
CA ILE A 87 -6.83 -0.13 12.86
C ILE A 87 -8.02 -1.10 12.86
N GLN A 88 -9.23 -0.63 13.19
CA GLN A 88 -10.43 -1.47 13.19
C GLN A 88 -10.80 -2.03 11.80
N VAL A 89 -10.51 -1.30 10.73
CA VAL A 89 -10.78 -1.72 9.36
C VAL A 89 -9.58 -2.34 8.66
N TYR A 90 -8.41 -2.30 9.32
CA TYR A 90 -7.17 -2.85 8.78
C TYR A 90 -7.28 -4.36 8.65
N LYS A 91 -6.96 -4.88 7.47
CA LYS A 91 -6.97 -6.33 7.23
C LYS A 91 -5.66 -6.97 7.65
N ASP A 92 -5.75 -8.22 8.06
CA ASP A 92 -4.60 -9.06 8.42
C ASP A 92 -3.51 -9.01 7.33
N PRO A 93 -2.30 -8.53 7.66
CA PRO A 93 -1.20 -8.34 6.72
C PRO A 93 -0.58 -9.66 6.22
N GLU A 94 -0.88 -10.80 6.85
CA GLU A 94 -0.51 -12.13 6.35
C GLU A 94 -1.40 -12.58 5.19
N ASN A 95 -2.61 -12.00 5.08
CA ASN A 95 -3.61 -12.38 4.09
C ASN A 95 -3.85 -11.29 3.03
N HIS A 96 -3.60 -10.03 3.37
CA HIS A 96 -3.82 -8.88 2.50
C HIS A 96 -2.69 -7.87 2.60
N ILE A 97 -2.28 -7.33 1.46
CA ILE A 97 -1.43 -6.15 1.38
C ILE A 97 -2.30 -4.90 1.55
N CYS A 98 -1.99 -4.06 2.54
CA CYS A 98 -2.58 -2.73 2.65
C CYS A 98 -1.87 -1.78 1.68
N ILE A 99 -2.63 -1.07 0.84
CA ILE A 99 -2.13 -0.20 -0.20
C ILE A 99 -2.75 1.17 -0.03
N PHE A 100 -1.92 2.20 0.11
CA PHE A 100 -2.31 3.59 -0.04
C PHE A 100 -2.05 4.02 -1.49
N TYR A 101 -3.09 3.96 -2.32
CA TYR A 101 -3.02 4.31 -3.74
C TYR A 101 -3.31 5.79 -3.93
N ILE A 102 -2.35 6.52 -4.46
CA ILE A 102 -2.41 7.96 -4.75
C ILE A 102 -2.54 8.12 -6.26
N GLY A 103 -3.80 8.18 -6.71
CA GLY A 103 -4.14 8.48 -8.09
C GLY A 103 -4.14 9.99 -8.39
N PRO A 104 -4.44 10.38 -9.63
CA PRO A 104 -4.38 11.78 -10.06
C PRO A 104 -5.36 12.71 -9.34
N ASN A 105 -6.52 12.20 -8.91
CA ASN A 105 -7.60 13.00 -8.34
C ASN A 105 -7.97 12.61 -6.90
N GLN A 106 -7.55 11.43 -6.44
CA GLN A 106 -7.88 10.93 -5.11
C GLN A 106 -6.80 9.99 -4.61
N ALA A 107 -6.65 9.95 -3.29
CA ALA A 107 -5.94 8.89 -2.59
C ALA A 107 -6.95 7.98 -1.87
N GLU A 108 -6.70 6.68 -1.87
CA GLU A 108 -7.56 5.70 -1.22
C GLU A 108 -6.77 4.53 -0.65
N PHE A 109 -7.29 3.94 0.43
CA PHE A 109 -6.77 2.69 0.98
C PHE A 109 -7.46 1.50 0.34
N LEU A 110 -6.66 0.55 -0.13
CA LEU A 110 -7.09 -0.69 -0.76
C LEU A 110 -6.43 -1.86 -0.03
N PHE A 111 -7.14 -2.97 0.06
CA PHE A 111 -6.56 -4.21 0.57
C PHE A 111 -6.54 -5.24 -0.55
N LEU A 112 -5.34 -5.62 -0.98
CA LEU A 112 -5.11 -6.59 -2.03
C LEU A 112 -4.86 -7.97 -1.41
N PRO A 113 -5.70 -8.98 -1.66
CA PRO A 113 -5.44 -10.33 -1.15
C PRO A 113 -4.27 -10.98 -1.89
N TYR A 114 -3.41 -11.71 -1.16
CA TYR A 114 -2.28 -12.46 -1.77
C TYR A 114 -2.76 -13.60 -2.66
N LYS A 115 -3.81 -14.29 -2.23
CA LYS A 115 -4.46 -15.35 -3.01
C LYS A 115 -5.52 -14.70 -3.90
N HIS A 116 -5.57 -15.12 -5.16
CA HIS A 116 -6.72 -14.81 -5.99
C HIS A 116 -7.94 -15.45 -5.31
N GLN A 117 -8.79 -14.64 -4.67
CA GLN A 117 -10.10 -15.13 -4.27
C GLN A 117 -10.86 -15.33 -5.58
N GLU A 118 -11.12 -16.59 -5.91
CA GLU A 118 -11.97 -17.03 -7.01
C GLU A 118 -13.44 -16.64 -6.78
#